data_AF-A0A9E2RM11-F1
#
_entry.id   AF-A0A9E2RM11-F1
#
_cell.length_a   1.000
_cell.length_b   1.000
_cell.length_c   1.000
_cell.angle_alpha   90.00
_cell.angle_beta   90.00
_cell.angle_gamma   90.00
#
_symmetry.space_group_name_H-M   'P 1'
#
loop_
_entity.id
_entity.type
_entity.pdbx_description
1 polymer ?
#
loop_
_entity_poly.entity_id
_entity_poly.type
_entity_poly.pdbx_seq_one_letter_code
_entity_poly.pdbx_strand_id
1 'polypeptide(L)'
;MLRVYDKRLELEQKGRAEAKDYGVRWELELKQDRAQACAKALLTLPPEDWREFLVGVLRSYVDFRETSRDAEPWEKYRASLLPWWESLTEGFKRCRLVVEKVQQTLDEVCQWLGQSISAMLALAYFHRGEQFLQQLIYTGSKKWKARHRAMLHEERSQRPYVLRHA
;
A
#
# COMPACT_ATOMS: atom_id res chain seq x y z
N MET A 1 -0.64 -11.93 0.07
CA MET A 1 0.64 -12.45 0.55
C MET A 1 0.95 -11.75 1.86
N LEU A 2 1.28 -12.49 2.91
CA LEU A 2 1.71 -11.93 4.19
C LEU A 2 3.23 -12.02 4.28
N ARG A 3 3.89 -10.91 4.63
CA ARG A 3 5.32 -10.84 4.90
C ARG A 3 5.56 -10.33 6.31
N VAL A 4 6.46 -10.97 7.03
CA VAL A 4 6.93 -10.55 8.35
C VAL A 4 8.45 -10.58 8.33
N TYR A 5 9.09 -9.44 8.59
CA TYR A 5 10.55 -9.31 8.48
C TYR A 5 11.08 -8.14 9.32
N ASP A 6 12.37 -8.17 9.66
CA ASP A 6 13.03 -7.05 10.35
C ASP A 6 13.33 -5.92 9.34
N LYS A 7 12.57 -4.83 9.44
CA LYS A 7 12.70 -3.69 8.52
C LYS A 7 13.97 -2.89 8.78
N ARG A 8 14.46 -2.88 10.02
CA ARG A 8 15.71 -2.20 10.37
C ARG A 8 16.87 -2.87 9.65
N LEU A 9 16.99 -4.20 9.73
CA LEU A 9 18.05 -4.93 9.01
C LEU A 9 18.01 -4.68 7.49
N GLU A 10 16.81 -4.63 6.89
CA GLU A 10 16.67 -4.32 5.47
C GLU A 10 17.18 -2.90 5.12
N LEU A 11 16.91 -1.92 5.99
CA LEU A 11 17.31 -0.53 5.78
C LEU A 11 18.80 -0.31 6.06
N GLU A 12 19.37 -0.99 7.05
CA GLU A 12 20.81 -0.99 7.36
C GLU A 12 21.62 -1.52 6.17
N GLN A 13 21.19 -2.65 5.56
CA GLN A 13 21.82 -3.19 4.36
C GLN A 13 21.78 -2.21 3.17
N LYS A 14 20.81 -1.29 3.16
CA LYS A 14 20.66 -0.24 2.16
C LYS A 14 21.35 1.08 2.55
N GLY A 15 22.09 1.11 3.67
CA GLY A 15 22.84 2.28 4.13
C GLY A 15 21.95 3.45 4.58
N ARG A 16 20.73 3.19 5.06
CA ARG A 16 19.76 4.22 5.46
C ARG A 16 19.93 4.59 6.94
N ALA A 17 20.19 5.86 7.24
CA ALA A 17 20.46 6.34 8.59
C ALA A 17 19.24 6.25 9.54
N GLU A 18 18.02 6.25 8.97
CA GLU A 18 16.76 6.10 9.70
C GLU A 18 16.45 4.65 10.12
N ALA A 19 17.30 3.67 9.79
CA ALA A 19 17.01 2.26 10.04
C ALA A 19 16.73 1.94 11.51
N LYS A 20 17.41 2.63 12.43
CA LYS A 20 17.26 2.48 13.89
C LYS A 20 15.86 2.77 14.42
N ASP A 21 15.06 3.53 13.69
CA ASP A 21 13.69 3.90 14.09
C ASP A 21 12.66 2.82 13.71
N TYR A 22 13.10 1.73 13.06
CA TYR A 22 12.25 0.65 12.61
C TYR A 22 12.48 -0.64 13.41
N GLY A 23 11.48 -1.52 13.37
CA GLY A 23 11.53 -2.86 13.95
C GLY A 23 10.94 -3.91 13.00
N VAL A 24 10.22 -4.88 13.54
CA VAL A 24 9.53 -5.90 12.75
C VAL A 24 8.37 -5.29 11.98
N ARG A 25 8.36 -5.47 10.66
CA ARG A 25 7.27 -5.03 9.79
C ARG A 25 6.40 -6.19 9.37
N TRP A 26 5.09 -5.97 9.49
CA TRP A 26 4.04 -6.84 8.98
C TRP A 26 3.43 -6.19 7.74
N GLU A 27 3.42 -6.91 6.62
CA GLU A 27 2.87 -6.43 5.35
C GLU A 27 1.90 -7.46 4.77
N LEU A 28 0.66 -7.03 4.56
CA LEU A 28 -0.35 -7.82 3.87
C LEU A 28 -0.63 -7.23 2.49
N GLU A 29 -0.24 -7.95 1.45
CA GLU A 29 -0.49 -7.59 0.06
C GLU A 29 -1.72 -8.35 -0.47
N LEU A 30 -2.77 -7.63 -0.85
CA LEU A 30 -3.96 -8.20 -1.49
C LEU A 30 -3.91 -7.95 -3.00
N LYS A 31 -4.32 -8.94 -3.80
CA LYS A 31 -4.32 -8.86 -5.27
C LYS A 31 -5.70 -9.23 -5.82
N GLN A 32 -5.99 -8.75 -7.04
CA GLN A 32 -7.19 -9.10 -7.81
C GLN A 32 -8.47 -8.99 -6.99
N ASP A 33 -9.33 -10.01 -7.02
CA ASP A 33 -10.64 -10.03 -6.38
C ASP A 33 -10.57 -9.81 -4.87
N ARG A 34 -9.52 -10.29 -4.20
CA ARG A 34 -9.32 -10.06 -2.76
C ARG A 34 -9.05 -8.59 -2.45
N ALA A 35 -8.30 -7.90 -3.30
CA ALA A 35 -8.07 -6.47 -3.15
C ALA A 35 -9.37 -5.69 -3.35
N GLN A 36 -10.15 -6.05 -4.38
CA GLN A 36 -11.45 -5.42 -4.66
C GLN A 36 -12.45 -5.65 -3.53
N ALA A 37 -12.56 -6.88 -3.03
CA ALA A 37 -13.47 -7.21 -1.92
C ALA A 37 -13.11 -6.45 -0.64
N CYS A 38 -11.83 -6.39 -0.28
CA CYS A 38 -11.35 -5.64 0.88
C CYS A 38 -11.62 -4.13 0.73
N ALA A 39 -11.34 -3.56 -0.45
CA ALA A 39 -11.63 -2.15 -0.73
C ALA A 39 -13.14 -1.85 -0.64
N LYS A 40 -13.99 -2.72 -1.20
CA LYS A 40 -15.44 -2.57 -1.11
C LYS A 40 -15.93 -2.62 0.33
N ALA A 41 -15.43 -3.56 1.13
CA ALA A 41 -15.77 -3.67 2.55
C ALA A 41 -15.42 -2.39 3.31
N LEU A 42 -14.20 -1.86 3.13
CA LEU A 42 -13.78 -0.61 3.78
C LEU A 42 -14.61 0.61 3.35
N LEU A 43 -15.07 0.65 2.10
CA LEU A 43 -15.95 1.74 1.62
C LEU A 43 -17.35 1.69 2.23
N THR A 44 -17.83 0.51 2.61
CA THR A 44 -19.18 0.32 3.16
C THR A 44 -19.21 0.29 4.68
N LEU A 45 -18.12 -0.09 5.32
CA LEU A 45 -18.02 -0.14 6.77
C LEU A 45 -17.83 1.27 7.34
N PRO A 46 -18.43 1.57 8.50
CA PRO A 46 -18.18 2.82 9.18
C PRO A 46 -16.72 2.87 9.69
N PRO A 47 -16.10 4.05 9.79
CA PRO A 47 -14.67 4.18 10.10
C PRO A 47 -14.21 3.52 11.41
N GLU A 48 -15.09 3.42 12.41
CA GLU A 48 -14.85 2.75 13.68
C GLU A 48 -14.57 1.25 13.53
N ASP A 49 -15.20 0.60 12.55
CA ASP A 49 -15.11 -0.85 12.33
C ASP A 49 -13.91 -1.25 11.47
N TRP A 50 -13.28 -0.28 10.81
CA TRP A 50 -12.17 -0.54 9.88
C TRP A 50 -11.03 -1.31 10.55
N ARG A 51 -10.74 -1.00 11.81
CA ARG A 51 -9.60 -1.57 12.53
C ARG A 51 -9.83 -3.03 12.87
N GLU A 52 -11.02 -3.36 13.35
CA GLU A 52 -11.40 -4.75 13.64
C GLU A 52 -11.44 -5.58 12.36
N PHE A 53 -12.02 -5.04 11.29
CA PHE A 53 -12.03 -5.68 9.99
C PHE A 53 -10.61 -5.98 9.46
N LEU A 54 -9.72 -4.98 9.46
CA LEU A 54 -8.35 -5.14 8.97
C LEU A 54 -7.54 -6.17 9.78
N VAL A 55 -7.68 -6.15 11.10
CA VAL A 55 -7.04 -7.15 11.97
C VAL A 55 -7.65 -8.53 11.74
N GLY A 56 -8.96 -8.63 11.51
CA GLY A 56 -9.63 -9.88 11.12
C GLY A 56 -9.09 -10.43 9.80
N VAL A 57 -8.91 -9.58 8.79
CA VAL A 57 -8.29 -9.96 7.51
C VAL A 57 -6.85 -10.42 7.72
N LEU A 58 -6.06 -9.78 8.58
CA LEU A 58 -4.70 -10.25 8.90
C LEU A 58 -4.75 -11.64 9.56
N ARG A 59 -5.62 -11.82 10.56
CA ARG A 59 -5.75 -13.07 11.31
C ARG A 59 -6.28 -14.23 10.47
N SER A 60 -6.99 -13.96 9.36
CA SER A 60 -7.39 -15.01 8.43
C SER A 60 -6.21 -15.58 7.62
N TYR A 61 -5.05 -14.90 7.59
CA TYR A 61 -3.84 -15.41 6.95
C TYR A 61 -2.92 -16.17 7.92
N VAL A 62 -2.85 -15.73 9.18
CA VAL A 62 -2.09 -16.40 10.23
C VAL A 62 -2.73 -16.13 11.59
N ASP A 63 -2.90 -17.17 12.40
CA ASP A 63 -3.43 -17.05 13.76
C ASP A 63 -2.62 -17.94 14.70
N PHE A 64 -1.78 -17.33 15.53
CA PHE A 64 -0.89 -18.07 16.43
C PHE A 64 -1.63 -18.49 17.69
N ARG A 65 -1.72 -19.79 17.91
CA ARG A 65 -2.52 -20.41 18.97
C ARG A 65 -1.69 -21.36 19.81
N GLU A 66 -2.08 -21.49 21.07
CA GLU A 66 -1.49 -22.42 22.02
C GLU A 66 -1.97 -23.84 21.69
N THR A 67 -1.21 -24.55 20.86
CA THR A 67 -1.54 -25.89 20.41
C THR A 67 -0.27 -26.70 20.13
N SER A 68 -0.40 -28.02 20.18
CA SER A 68 0.65 -28.94 19.76
C SER A 68 0.52 -29.33 18.29
N ARG A 69 1.59 -29.90 17.74
CA ARG A 69 1.62 -30.44 16.38
C ARG A 69 0.63 -31.59 16.20
N ASP A 70 0.47 -32.40 17.25
CA ASP A 70 -0.32 -33.64 17.22
C ASP A 70 -1.80 -33.45 17.57
N ALA A 71 -2.19 -32.25 18.03
CA ALA A 71 -3.58 -31.93 18.32
C ALA A 71 -4.47 -32.06 17.06
N GLU A 72 -5.73 -32.40 17.28
CA GLU A 72 -6.68 -32.55 16.18
C GLU A 72 -7.05 -31.18 15.58
N PRO A 73 -7.43 -31.11 14.28
CA PRO A 73 -7.71 -29.84 13.62
C PRO A 73 -8.75 -28.98 14.37
N TRP A 74 -9.84 -29.57 14.85
CA TRP A 74 -10.89 -28.81 15.57
C TRP A 74 -10.41 -28.25 16.91
N GLU A 75 -9.45 -28.89 17.56
CA GLU A 75 -8.82 -28.39 18.79
C GLU A 75 -7.92 -27.21 18.46
N LYS A 76 -7.10 -27.32 17.40
CA LYS A 76 -6.25 -26.23 16.90
C LYS A 76 -7.06 -24.97 16.57
N TYR A 77 -8.22 -25.12 15.94
CA TYR A 77 -9.11 -23.98 15.60
C TYR A 77 -9.86 -23.36 16.78
N ARG A 78 -9.88 -24.03 17.95
CA ARG A 78 -10.54 -23.55 19.18
C ARG A 78 -9.55 -23.20 20.29
N ALA A 79 -8.29 -23.59 20.13
CA ALA A 79 -7.21 -23.23 21.01
C ALA A 79 -7.13 -21.72 21.20
N SER A 80 -6.78 -21.32 22.41
CA SER A 80 -6.60 -19.90 22.78
C SER A 80 -5.42 -19.31 21.99
N LEU A 81 -5.44 -17.99 21.80
CA LEU A 81 -4.32 -17.29 21.18
C LEU A 81 -3.09 -17.36 22.09
N LEU A 82 -1.91 -17.34 21.47
CA LEU A 82 -0.69 -17.10 22.25
C LEU A 82 -0.73 -15.67 22.82
N PRO A 83 -0.32 -15.45 24.08
CA PRO A 83 -0.44 -14.13 24.73
C PRO A 83 0.23 -12.99 23.95
N TRP A 84 1.40 -13.25 23.36
CA TRP A 84 2.12 -12.25 22.55
C TRP A 84 1.35 -11.88 21.27
N TRP A 85 0.64 -12.84 20.68
CA TRP A 85 -0.12 -12.64 19.45
C TRP A 85 -1.42 -11.89 19.70
N GLU A 86 -2.10 -12.22 20.80
CA GLU A 86 -3.25 -11.46 21.29
C GLU A 86 -2.86 -10.01 21.57
N SER A 87 -1.77 -9.78 22.33
CA SER A 87 -1.29 -8.43 22.63
C SER A 87 -0.92 -7.65 21.36
N LEU A 88 -0.29 -8.30 20.38
CA LEU A 88 0.11 -7.65 19.12
C LEU A 88 -1.11 -7.26 18.28
N THR A 89 -2.05 -8.19 18.08
CA THR A 89 -3.25 -7.95 17.26
C THR A 89 -4.20 -6.95 17.91
N GLU A 90 -4.30 -6.92 19.24
CA GLU A 90 -5.02 -5.88 19.96
C GLU A 90 -4.31 -4.51 19.85
N GLY A 91 -2.97 -4.50 19.89
CA GLY A 91 -2.17 -3.31 19.60
C GLY A 91 -2.46 -2.73 18.20
N PHE A 92 -2.61 -3.58 17.18
CA PHE A 92 -2.95 -3.14 15.83
C PHE A 92 -4.33 -2.49 15.75
N LYS A 93 -5.31 -2.92 16.55
CA LYS A 93 -6.63 -2.26 16.60
C LYS A 93 -6.58 -0.84 17.16
N ARG A 94 -5.49 -0.45 17.82
CA ARG A 94 -5.30 0.91 18.33
C ARG A 94 -4.69 1.86 17.28
N CYS A 95 -4.13 1.32 16.20
CA CYS A 95 -3.55 2.11 15.12
C CYS A 95 -4.60 2.91 14.36
N ARG A 96 -4.27 4.16 14.00
CA ARG A 96 -5.12 5.00 13.14
C ARG A 96 -4.82 4.69 11.67
N LEU A 97 -5.86 4.48 10.87
CA LEU A 97 -5.69 4.45 9.42
C LEU A 97 -5.52 5.89 8.93
N VAL A 98 -4.29 6.24 8.55
CA VAL A 98 -3.99 7.55 7.97
C VAL A 98 -4.14 7.42 6.46
N VAL A 99 -5.15 8.09 5.90
CA VAL A 99 -5.29 8.22 4.45
C VAL A 99 -4.45 9.42 4.02
N GLU A 100 -3.18 9.18 3.69
CA GLU A 100 -2.34 10.21 3.10
C GLU A 100 -2.81 10.46 1.66
N LYS A 101 -3.14 11.72 1.34
CA LYS A 101 -3.30 12.14 -0.05
C LYS A 101 -1.90 12.25 -0.66
N VAL A 102 -1.37 11.13 -1.15
CA VAL A 102 -0.13 11.14 -1.93
C VAL A 102 -0.42 11.88 -3.23
N GLN A 103 -0.01 13.16 -3.31
CA GLN A 103 0.09 13.85 -4.59
C GLN A 103 1.32 13.31 -5.33
N GLN A 104 1.10 12.78 -6.53
CA GLN A 104 2.18 12.37 -7.42
C GLN A 104 2.89 13.62 -7.92
N THR A 105 4.22 13.59 -7.92
CA THR A 105 5.04 14.63 -8.55
C THR A 105 5.03 14.49 -10.07
N LEU A 106 5.37 15.56 -10.78
CA LEU A 106 5.49 15.52 -12.24
C LEU A 106 6.55 14.49 -12.70
N ASP A 107 7.67 14.38 -11.97
CA ASP A 107 8.75 13.43 -12.27
C ASP A 107 8.26 11.97 -12.15
N GLU A 108 7.51 11.64 -11.11
CA GLU A 108 6.92 10.31 -10.93
C GLU A 108 5.93 9.97 -12.04
N VAL A 109 5.13 10.94 -12.48
CA VAL A 109 4.21 10.77 -13.62
C VAL A 109 4.99 10.49 -14.91
N CYS A 110 6.04 11.26 -15.19
CA CYS A 110 6.90 11.05 -16.35
C CYS A 110 7.59 9.67 -16.33
N GLN A 111 8.11 9.26 -15.16
CA GLN A 111 8.71 7.94 -14.99
C GLN A 111 7.70 6.82 -15.22
N TRP A 112 6.51 6.94 -14.64
CA TRP A 112 5.43 5.97 -14.82
C TRP A 112 5.00 5.87 -16.28
N LEU A 113 4.89 6.99 -17.01
CA LEU A 113 4.58 7.01 -18.44
C LEU A 113 5.63 6.22 -19.23
N GLY A 114 6.92 6.47 -18.95
CA GLY A 114 8.03 5.76 -19.59
C GLY A 114 8.03 4.26 -19.33
N GLN A 115 7.71 3.83 -18.10
CA GLN A 115 7.71 2.41 -17.74
C GLN A 115 6.45 1.66 -18.21
N SER A 116 5.30 2.31 -18.15
CA SER A 116 4.00 1.62 -18.27
C SER A 116 3.40 1.69 -19.66
N ILE A 117 3.66 2.74 -20.44
CA ILE A 117 2.97 2.97 -21.72
C ILE A 117 3.89 3.29 -22.90
N SER A 118 5.21 3.37 -22.70
CA SER A 118 6.17 3.72 -23.77
C SER A 118 6.06 2.84 -25.01
N ALA A 119 5.92 1.52 -24.83
CA ALA A 119 5.75 0.57 -25.94
C ALA A 119 4.48 0.86 -26.76
N MET A 120 3.37 1.19 -26.09
CA MET A 120 2.10 1.50 -26.77
C MET A 120 2.15 2.86 -27.47
N LEU A 121 2.83 3.86 -26.89
CA LEU A 121 3.08 5.13 -27.54
C LEU A 121 3.94 4.96 -28.80
N ALA A 122 4.99 4.14 -28.73
CA ALA A 122 5.84 3.83 -29.88
C ALA A 122 5.04 3.13 -30.99
N LEU A 123 4.20 2.14 -30.65
CA LEU A 123 3.31 1.48 -31.61
C LEU A 123 2.37 2.49 -32.29
N ALA A 124 1.74 3.36 -31.52
CA ALA A 124 0.85 4.40 -32.05
C ALA A 124 1.61 5.36 -32.98
N TYR A 125 2.83 5.75 -32.61
CA TYR A 125 3.70 6.59 -33.44
C TYR A 125 4.03 5.91 -34.78
N PHE A 126 4.52 4.68 -34.77
CA PHE A 126 4.90 3.98 -36.00
C PHE A 126 3.70 3.66 -36.90
N HIS A 127 2.49 3.55 -36.36
CA HIS A 127 1.30 3.26 -37.14
C HIS A 127 0.53 4.50 -37.63
N ARG A 128 0.50 5.58 -36.83
CA ARG A 128 -0.34 6.77 -37.09
C ARG A 128 0.45 8.07 -37.24
N GLY A 129 1.76 8.03 -37.00
CA GLY A 129 2.65 9.18 -37.10
C GLY A 129 2.52 10.16 -35.92
N GLU A 130 3.40 11.16 -35.94
CA GLU A 130 3.51 12.17 -34.89
C GLU A 130 2.22 12.98 -34.70
N GLN A 131 1.54 13.33 -35.79
CA GLN A 131 0.33 14.17 -35.75
C GLN A 131 -0.78 13.54 -34.89
N PHE A 132 -0.91 12.21 -34.91
CA PHE A 132 -1.86 11.51 -34.06
C PHE A 132 -1.51 11.68 -32.57
N LEU A 133 -0.23 11.57 -32.20
CA LEU A 133 0.19 11.80 -30.81
C LEU A 133 -0.03 13.25 -30.38
N GLN A 134 0.28 14.23 -31.24
CA GLN A 134 0.04 15.64 -30.95
C GLN A 134 -1.46 15.93 -30.72
N GLN A 135 -2.35 15.36 -31.55
CA GLN A 135 -3.80 15.46 -31.36
C GLN A 135 -4.27 14.76 -30.07
N LEU A 136 -3.68 13.62 -29.73
CA LEU A 136 -3.98 12.90 -28.49
C LEU A 136 -3.61 13.74 -27.26
N ILE A 137 -2.42 14.36 -27.27
CA ILE A 137 -1.95 15.28 -26.22
C ILE A 137 -2.90 16.48 -26.10
N TYR A 138 -3.23 17.12 -27.22
CA TYR A 138 -4.15 18.26 -27.23
C TYR A 138 -5.55 17.90 -26.72
N THR A 139 -6.07 16.72 -27.06
CA THR A 139 -7.36 16.24 -26.55
C THR A 139 -7.28 15.92 -25.07
N GLY A 140 -6.15 15.38 -24.61
CA GLY A 140 -5.88 15.10 -23.20
C GLY A 140 -5.81 16.37 -22.35
N SER A 141 -5.19 17.44 -22.86
CA SER A 141 -5.04 18.71 -22.13
C SER A 141 -6.39 19.36 -21.80
N LYS A 142 -7.40 19.21 -22.68
CA LYS A 142 -8.78 19.68 -22.43
C LYS A 142 -9.44 19.00 -21.22
N LYS A 143 -8.95 17.83 -20.81
CA LYS A 143 -9.50 17.05 -19.67
C LYS A 143 -8.80 17.37 -18.35
N TRP A 144 -7.91 18.36 -18.32
CA TRP A 144 -7.16 18.71 -17.13
C TRP A 144 -8.04 19.31 -16.01
N LYS A 145 -8.16 18.56 -14.93
CA LYS A 145 -8.64 19.01 -13.61
C LYS A 145 -7.60 19.86 -12.87
N ALA A 146 -8.05 20.58 -11.83
CA ALA A 146 -7.21 21.45 -10.98
C ALA A 146 -5.92 20.76 -10.49
N ARG A 147 -5.99 19.47 -10.11
CA ARG A 147 -4.81 18.70 -9.70
C ARG A 147 -3.70 18.61 -10.75
N HIS A 148 -4.03 18.49 -12.03
CA HIS A 148 -3.01 18.38 -13.09
C HIS A 148 -2.36 19.74 -13.36
N ARG A 149 -3.11 20.83 -13.17
CA ARG A 149 -2.58 22.19 -13.26
C ARG A 149 -1.64 22.49 -12.09
N ALA A 150 -1.99 22.02 -10.89
CA ALA A 150 -1.13 22.16 -9.72
C ALA A 150 0.23 21.49 -9.91
N MET A 151 0.28 20.31 -10.56
CA MET A 151 1.53 19.60 -10.87
C MET A 151 2.49 20.37 -11.79
N LEU A 152 2.00 21.33 -12.59
CA LEU A 152 2.86 22.16 -13.45
C LEU A 152 3.61 23.25 -12.68
N HIS A 153 3.14 23.59 -11.48
CA HIS A 153 3.68 24.65 -10.64
C HIS A 153 4.39 24.11 -9.38
N GLU A 154 4.50 22.79 -9.24
CA GLU A 154 5.11 22.14 -8.09
C GLU A 154 6.64 22.17 -8.19
N GLU A 155 7.25 23.22 -7.62
CA GLU A 155 8.68 23.21 -7.31
C GLU A 155 8.93 22.23 -6.16
N ARG A 156 9.55 21.08 -6.47
CA ARG A 156 10.23 20.15 -5.57
C ARG A 156 9.78 20.22 -4.09
N SER A 157 8.54 19.82 -3.81
CA SER A 157 8.13 19.60 -2.42
C SER A 157 8.87 18.36 -1.90
N GLN A 158 9.99 18.58 -1.23
CA GLN A 158 10.71 17.54 -0.49
C GLN A 158 9.73 16.88 0.48
N ARG A 159 9.56 15.56 0.38
CA ARG A 159 8.95 14.79 1.46
C ARG A 159 10.04 14.37 2.43
N PRO A 160 9.86 14.68 3.71
CA PRO A 160 9.64 13.58 4.63
C PRO A 160 8.54 13.90 5.65
N TYR A 161 7.60 12.97 5.85
CA TYR A 161 6.95 12.88 7.16
C TYR A 161 7.68 11.82 7.99
N VAL A 162 8.32 12.30 9.06
CA VAL A 162 8.77 11.48 10.19
C VAL A 162 7.63 11.49 11.19
N LEU A 163 7.14 10.31 11.58
CA LEU A 163 6.25 10.16 12.73
C LEU A 163 6.92 10.81 13.95
N ARG A 164 6.48 12.00 14.35
CA ARG A 164 6.83 12.53 15.66
C ARG A 164 6.00 11.76 16.69
N HIS A 165 6.66 10.86 17.40
CA HIS A 165 6.10 10.24 18.59
C HIS A 165 5.83 11.35 19.62
N ALA A 166 4.59 11.43 20.09
CA ALA A 166 4.23 12.17 21.30
C ALA A 166 4.45 11.27 22.52
#